data_AF-A0A1Q7AQ79-F1
#
_entry.id   AF-A0A1Q7AQ79-F1
#
_cell.length_a   1.000
_cell.length_b   1.000
_cell.length_c   1.000
_cell.angle_alpha   90.00
_cell.angle_beta   90.00
_cell.angle_gamma   90.00
#
_symmetry.space_group_name_H-M   'P 1'
#
loop_
_entity.id
_entity.type
_entity.pdbx_description
1 polymer ?
#
loop_
_entity_poly.entity_id
_entity_poly.type
_entity_poly.pdbx_seq_one_letter_code
_entity_poly.pdbx_strand_id
1 'polypeptide(L)'
;MTELAREGNVLGALALVITDRSAGAIAAAAGQSASAAAALSALHQFLDRPTIDRLRQVLGLTPSGAVRLVDRLADAGLVSRGPGEDGRSRSVSLTPRGRRVAARVSAARSATLTGALSGLSADERTTLGSLLDRVMANVVDAKDGGAWICRLCDLTACERAAGRCPA
;
A
#
# COMPACT_ATOMS: atom_id res chain seq x y z
N MET A 1 -5.20 -7.09 -35.11
CA MET A 1 -5.90 -6.87 -33.83
C MET A 1 -5.44 -7.98 -32.90
N THR A 2 -4.67 -7.66 -31.86
CA THR A 2 -4.33 -8.65 -30.84
C THR A 2 -5.60 -8.92 -30.04
N GLU A 3 -6.25 -10.05 -30.30
CA GLU A 3 -7.34 -10.54 -29.47
C GLU A 3 -6.78 -10.75 -28.06
N LEU A 4 -7.22 -9.91 -27.12
CA LEU A 4 -6.81 -10.01 -25.73
C LEU A 4 -7.39 -11.33 -25.21
N ALA A 5 -6.52 -12.33 -25.01
CA ALA A 5 -6.91 -13.63 -24.52
C ALA A 5 -7.75 -13.48 -23.23
N ARG A 6 -8.73 -14.37 -23.04
CA ARG A 6 -9.69 -14.33 -21.93
C ARG A 6 -8.99 -14.12 -20.58
N GLU A 7 -7.85 -14.77 -20.37
CA GLU A 7 -7.03 -14.70 -19.18
C GLU A 7 -6.57 -13.27 -18.88
N GLY A 8 -6.07 -12.55 -19.90
CA GLY A 8 -5.62 -11.16 -19.75
C GLY A 8 -6.77 -10.22 -19.40
N ASN A 9 -7.94 -10.40 -20.02
CA ASN A 9 -9.12 -9.60 -19.71
C ASN A 9 -9.63 -9.85 -18.28
N VAL A 10 -9.67 -11.12 -17.86
CA VAL A 10 -10.07 -11.49 -16.49
C VAL A 10 -9.06 -10.97 -15.46
N LEU A 11 -7.76 -11.04 -15.75
CA LEU A 11 -6.71 -10.50 -14.88
C LEU A 11 -6.87 -8.98 -14.69
N GLY A 12 -7.12 -8.24 -15.78
CA GLY A 12 -7.38 -6.80 -15.70
C GLY A 12 -8.64 -6.46 -14.90
N ALA A 13 -9.74 -7.18 -15.14
CA ALA A 13 -10.98 -7.00 -14.39
C ALA A 13 -10.82 -7.30 -12.89
N LEU A 14 -10.10 -8.39 -12.55
CA LEU A 14 -9.79 -8.74 -11.17
C LEU A 14 -8.97 -7.64 -10.49
N ALA A 15 -7.93 -7.13 -11.15
CA ALA A 15 -7.08 -6.07 -10.61
C ALA A 15 -7.90 -4.80 -10.30
N LEU A 16 -8.80 -4.41 -11.19
CA LEU A 16 -9.70 -3.27 -11.00
C LEU A 16 -10.61 -3.48 -9.78
N VAL A 17 -11.33 -4.60 -9.74
CA VAL A 17 -12.28 -4.90 -8.65
C VAL A 17 -11.57 -4.98 -7.29
N ILE A 18 -10.39 -5.60 -7.22
CA ILE A 18 -9.60 -5.67 -5.99
C ILE A 18 -9.13 -4.29 -5.55
N THR A 19 -8.70 -3.44 -6.50
CA THR A 19 -8.27 -2.08 -6.22
C THR A 19 -9.41 -1.25 -5.65
N ASP A 20 -10.58 -1.28 -6.28
CA ASP A 20 -11.74 -0.49 -5.85
C ASP A 20 -12.28 -0.95 -4.50
N ARG A 21 -12.45 -2.27 -4.31
CA ARG A 21 -12.90 -2.82 -3.02
C ARG A 21 -11.91 -2.50 -1.90
N SER A 22 -10.62 -2.65 -2.17
CA SER A 22 -9.58 -2.31 -1.20
C SER A 22 -9.60 -0.82 -0.87
N ALA A 23 -9.71 0.05 -1.87
CA ALA A 23 -9.76 1.51 -1.69
C ALA A 23 -10.96 1.92 -0.82
N GLY A 24 -12.14 1.34 -1.05
CA GLY A 24 -13.33 1.56 -0.21
C GLY A 24 -13.12 1.09 1.23
N ALA A 25 -12.65 -0.15 1.40
CA ALA A 25 -12.45 -0.76 2.72
C ALA A 25 -11.43 0.01 3.57
N ILE A 26 -10.28 0.39 3.00
CA ILE A 26 -9.24 1.11 3.74
C ILE A 26 -9.67 2.54 4.07
N ALA A 27 -10.40 3.22 3.18
CA ALA A 27 -10.90 4.56 3.42
C ALA A 27 -11.90 4.56 4.58
N ALA A 28 -12.84 3.61 4.58
CA ALA A 28 -13.79 3.41 5.67
C ALA A 28 -13.09 3.10 6.99
N ALA A 29 -12.10 2.18 7.00
CA ALA A 29 -11.34 1.83 8.20
C ALA A 29 -10.52 3.00 8.76
N ALA A 30 -10.01 3.86 7.88
CA ALA A 30 -9.28 5.06 8.25
C ALA A 30 -10.21 6.17 8.76
N GLY A 31 -11.47 6.21 8.30
CA GLY A 31 -12.32 7.39 8.39
C GLY A 31 -11.73 8.58 7.61
N GLN A 32 -11.03 8.29 6.51
CA GLN A 32 -10.25 9.24 5.70
C GLN A 32 -10.25 8.82 4.22
N SER A 33 -9.65 9.62 3.35
CA SER A 33 -9.49 9.23 1.93
C SER A 33 -8.58 8.01 1.75
N ALA A 34 -8.69 7.31 0.62
CA ALA A 34 -7.83 6.17 0.30
C ALA A 34 -6.33 6.52 0.30
N SER A 35 -5.96 7.72 -0.17
CA SER A 35 -4.56 8.20 -0.11
C SER A 35 -4.08 8.42 1.34
N ALA A 36 -4.96 8.90 2.23
CA ALA A 36 -4.65 9.05 3.65
C ALA A 36 -4.50 7.68 4.32
N ALA A 37 -5.39 6.73 4.02
CA ALA A 37 -5.26 5.36 4.48
C ALA A 37 -3.94 4.71 4.00
N ALA A 38 -3.55 4.92 2.74
CA ALA A 38 -2.28 4.46 2.20
C ALA A 38 -1.07 5.09 2.92
N ALA A 39 -1.11 6.40 3.21
CA ALA A 39 -0.07 7.05 4.00
C ALA A 39 0.07 6.44 5.40
N LEU A 40 -1.05 6.22 6.09
CA LEU A 40 -1.06 5.59 7.41
C LEU A 40 -0.50 4.17 7.38
N SER A 41 -0.87 3.38 6.37
CA SER A 41 -0.32 2.03 6.17
C SER A 41 1.19 2.07 5.93
N ALA A 42 1.69 2.94 5.04
CA ALA A 42 3.11 3.05 4.74
C ALA A 42 3.93 3.47 5.97
N LEU A 43 3.46 4.48 6.71
CA LEU A 43 4.07 4.95 7.96
C LEU A 43 4.07 3.88 9.07
N HIS A 44 3.14 2.93 9.00
CA HIS A 44 3.06 1.86 9.99
C HIS A 44 3.97 0.68 9.65
N GLN A 45 4.09 0.35 8.36
CA GLN A 45 4.69 -0.90 7.90
C GLN A 45 6.17 -0.75 7.54
N PHE A 46 6.58 0.36 6.93
CA PHE A 46 7.92 0.43 6.32
C PHE A 46 8.53 1.82 6.18
N LEU A 47 7.80 2.88 6.52
CA LEU A 47 8.35 4.23 6.59
C LEU A 47 8.38 4.70 8.04
N ASP A 48 9.50 4.43 8.73
CA ASP A 48 9.72 5.00 10.05
C ASP A 48 10.16 6.47 9.93
N ARG A 49 9.35 7.37 10.47
CA ARG A 49 9.59 8.82 10.54
C ARG A 49 10.12 9.47 9.23
N PRO A 50 9.56 9.17 8.04
CA PRO A 50 10.11 9.65 6.78
C PRO A 50 10.00 11.17 6.66
N THR A 51 10.81 11.76 5.78
CA THR A 51 10.54 13.11 5.28
C THR A 51 9.23 13.15 4.48
N ILE A 52 8.59 14.33 4.41
CA ILE A 52 7.41 14.52 3.55
C ILE A 52 7.74 14.19 2.08
N ASP A 53 8.95 14.51 1.60
CA ASP A 53 9.34 14.18 0.22
C ASP A 53 9.45 12.66 0.01
N ARG A 54 10.03 11.92 0.97
CA ARG A 54 10.07 10.46 0.84
C ARG A 54 8.67 9.86 0.86
N LEU A 55 7.80 10.30 1.76
CA LEU A 55 6.40 9.86 1.80
C LEU A 55 5.67 10.16 0.48
N ARG A 56 5.90 11.35 -0.10
CA ARG A 56 5.36 11.75 -1.41
C ARG A 56 5.77 10.79 -2.52
N GLN A 57 7.06 10.46 -2.60
CA GLN A 57 7.59 9.55 -3.62
C GLN A 57 6.92 8.16 -3.53
N VAL A 58 6.80 7.62 -2.31
CA VAL A 58 6.14 6.33 -2.06
C VAL A 58 4.67 6.34 -2.50
N LEU A 59 3.95 7.43 -2.21
CA LEU A 59 2.53 7.52 -2.49
C LEU A 59 2.21 7.94 -3.94
N GLY A 60 3.21 8.33 -4.72
CA GLY A 60 3.04 8.86 -6.07
C GLY A 60 2.33 10.21 -6.10
N LEU A 61 2.59 11.06 -5.10
CA LEU A 61 1.91 12.36 -4.96
C LEU A 61 2.75 13.51 -5.53
N THR A 62 2.10 14.61 -5.86
CA THR A 62 2.76 15.88 -6.11
C THR A 62 3.25 16.50 -4.79
N PRO A 63 4.25 17.41 -4.80
CA PRO A 63 4.72 18.09 -3.58
C PRO A 63 3.59 18.77 -2.81
N SER A 64 2.75 19.55 -3.50
CA SER A 64 1.60 20.21 -2.87
C SER A 64 0.55 19.23 -2.38
N GLY A 65 0.34 18.11 -3.09
CA GLY A 65 -0.57 17.04 -2.67
C GLY A 65 -0.13 16.37 -1.37
N ALA A 66 1.17 16.10 -1.22
CA ALA A 66 1.73 15.50 -0.01
C ALA A 66 1.61 16.42 1.21
N VAL A 67 1.91 17.72 1.06
CA VAL A 67 1.75 18.69 2.16
C VAL A 67 0.30 18.73 2.65
N ARG A 68 -0.67 18.91 1.73
CA ARG A 68 -2.11 18.92 2.06
C ARG A 68 -2.58 17.61 2.72
N LEU A 69 -2.02 16.48 2.29
CA LEU A 69 -2.34 15.18 2.88
C LEU A 69 -1.85 15.10 4.34
N VAL A 70 -0.61 15.51 4.58
CA VAL A 70 -0.01 15.51 5.92
C VAL A 70 -0.71 16.51 6.82
N ASP A 71 -1.11 17.69 6.32
CA ASP A 71 -1.89 18.68 7.08
C ASP A 71 -3.18 18.04 7.62
N ARG A 72 -3.97 17.45 6.71
CA ARG A 72 -5.24 16.79 7.08
C ARG A 72 -5.05 15.68 8.11
N LEU A 73 -3.99 14.88 7.96
CA LEU A 73 -3.69 13.80 8.91
C LEU A 73 -3.25 14.35 10.28
N ALA A 74 -2.55 15.48 10.31
CA ALA A 74 -2.13 16.15 11.53
C ALA A 74 -3.33 16.80 12.24
N ASP A 75 -4.20 17.48 11.49
CA ASP A 75 -5.45 18.07 11.99
C ASP A 75 -6.38 17.00 12.56
N ALA A 76 -6.41 15.81 11.94
CA ALA A 76 -7.13 14.64 12.46
C ALA A 76 -6.45 13.98 13.68
N GLY A 77 -5.27 14.44 14.11
CA GLY A 77 -4.50 13.90 15.23
C GLY A 77 -3.91 12.51 14.95
N LEU A 78 -3.75 12.12 13.69
CA LEU A 78 -3.25 10.81 13.27
C LEU A 78 -1.73 10.81 13.05
N VAL A 79 -1.15 11.95 12.67
CA VAL A 79 0.30 12.11 12.55
C VAL A 79 0.77 13.33 13.31
N SER A 80 2.06 13.36 13.64
CA SER A 80 2.78 14.55 14.09
C SER A 80 3.91 14.87 13.14
N ARG A 81 4.29 16.15 13.09
CA ARG A 81 5.45 16.64 12.35
C ARG A 81 6.60 16.87 13.31
N GLY A 82 7.81 16.56 12.85
CA GLY A 82 9.04 16.85 13.59
C GLY A 82 10.13 17.40 12.68
N PRO A 83 11.26 17.84 13.25
CA PRO A 83 12.47 18.04 12.46
C PRO A 83 12.87 16.71 11.80
N GLY A 84 13.35 16.77 10.56
CA GLY A 84 14.08 15.66 9.96
C GLY A 84 15.52 15.61 10.45
N GLU A 85 16.26 14.58 10.02
CA GLU A 85 17.65 14.34 10.46
C GLU A 85 18.60 15.50 10.12
N ASP A 86 18.37 16.19 9.00
CA ASP A 86 19.15 17.34 8.53
C ASP A 86 18.70 18.68 9.14
N GLY A 87 17.69 18.68 10.02
CA GLY A 87 17.10 19.87 10.65
C GLY A 87 16.30 20.80 9.71
N ARG A 88 16.54 20.72 8.40
CA ARG A 88 15.87 21.54 7.38
C ARG A 88 14.58 20.89 6.89
N SER A 89 14.57 19.57 6.77
CA SER A 89 13.40 18.80 6.36
C SER A 89 12.39 18.64 7.50
N ARG A 90 11.19 18.18 7.15
CA ARG A 90 10.13 17.83 8.11
C ARG A 90 9.85 16.35 8.03
N SER A 91 9.96 15.68 9.17
CA SER A 91 9.60 14.27 9.32
C SER A 91 8.13 14.12 9.71
N VAL A 92 7.54 12.97 9.38
CA VAL A 92 6.15 12.63 9.72
C VAL A 92 6.15 11.35 10.53
N SER A 93 5.49 11.35 11.68
CA SER A 93 5.39 10.19 12.57
C SER A 93 3.93 9.90 12.91
N LEU A 94 3.57 8.62 13.05
CA LEU A 94 2.25 8.27 13.57
C LEU A 94 2.13 8.67 15.05
N THR A 95 0.99 9.25 15.42
CA THR A 95 0.60 9.37 16.83
C THR A 95 0.14 8.00 17.35
N PRO A 96 -0.05 7.80 18.67
CA PRO A 96 -0.67 6.58 19.19
C PRO A 96 -2.06 6.30 18.59
N ARG A 97 -2.85 7.35 18.34
CA ARG A 97 -4.12 7.25 17.63
C ARG A 97 -3.91 6.83 16.17
N GLY A 98 -2.96 7.46 15.48
CA GLY A 98 -2.56 7.13 14.12
C GLY A 98 -2.20 5.67 13.94
N ARG A 99 -1.37 5.11 14.84
CA ARG A 99 -0.98 3.68 14.80
C ARG A 99 -2.19 2.76 14.88
N ARG A 100 -3.15 3.03 15.79
CA ARG A 100 -4.38 2.23 15.88
C ARG A 100 -5.21 2.31 14.60
N VAL A 101 -5.29 3.49 13.98
CA VAL A 101 -6.01 3.64 12.70
C VAL A 101 -5.28 2.92 11.58
N ALA A 102 -3.96 3.02 11.50
CA ALA A 102 -3.15 2.32 10.50
C ALA A 102 -3.28 0.80 10.61
N ALA A 103 -3.28 0.25 11.83
CA ALA A 103 -3.51 -1.18 12.05
C ALA A 103 -4.89 -1.63 11.52
N ARG A 104 -5.95 -0.83 11.74
CA ARG A 104 -7.29 -1.10 11.17
C ARG A 104 -7.29 -1.04 9.64
N VAL A 105 -6.53 -0.11 9.05
CA VAL A 105 -6.35 -0.02 7.59
C VAL A 105 -5.71 -1.30 7.05
N SER A 106 -4.62 -1.76 7.66
CA SER A 106 -3.96 -3.01 7.27
C SER A 106 -4.90 -4.21 7.41
N ALA A 107 -5.63 -4.31 8.53
CA ALA A 107 -6.62 -5.38 8.74
C ALA A 107 -7.75 -5.37 7.70
N ALA A 108 -8.28 -4.20 7.34
CA ALA A 108 -9.35 -4.06 6.35
C ALA A 108 -8.88 -4.51 4.95
N ARG A 109 -7.63 -4.17 4.58
CA ARG A 109 -7.01 -4.67 3.35
C ARG A 109 -6.86 -6.19 3.38
N SER A 110 -6.30 -6.73 4.47
CA SER A 110 -6.12 -8.18 4.61
C SER A 110 -7.45 -8.92 4.50
N ALA A 111 -8.51 -8.45 5.17
CA ALA A 111 -9.84 -9.04 5.07
C ALA A 111 -10.39 -9.04 3.63
N THR A 112 -10.19 -7.94 2.90
CA THR A 112 -10.61 -7.83 1.48
C THR A 112 -9.90 -8.87 0.61
N LEU A 113 -8.59 -9.01 0.78
CA LEU A 113 -7.77 -9.95 -0.01
C LEU A 113 -8.03 -11.41 0.38
N THR A 114 -8.15 -11.70 1.67
CA THR A 114 -8.50 -13.04 2.15
C THR A 114 -9.88 -13.46 1.66
N GLY A 115 -10.85 -12.54 1.64
CA GLY A 115 -12.19 -12.78 1.10
C GLY A 115 -12.16 -13.12 -0.40
N ALA A 116 -11.34 -12.41 -1.19
CA ALA A 116 -11.18 -12.70 -2.62
C ALA A 116 -10.62 -14.09 -2.91
N LEU A 117 -9.85 -14.66 -1.97
CA LEU A 117 -9.26 -15.98 -2.12
C LEU A 117 -10.10 -17.10 -1.47
N SER A 118 -11.18 -16.78 -0.75
CA SER A 118 -11.91 -17.70 0.15
C SER A 118 -12.42 -18.99 -0.51
N GLY A 119 -12.67 -18.98 -1.82
CA GLY A 119 -13.10 -20.16 -2.57
C GLY A 119 -12.00 -21.13 -3.00
N LEU A 120 -10.73 -20.83 -2.72
CA LEU A 120 -9.58 -21.65 -3.11
C LEU A 120 -9.09 -22.51 -1.95
N SER A 121 -8.83 -23.78 -2.25
CA SER A 121 -8.09 -24.72 -1.40
C SER A 121 -6.63 -24.28 -1.19
N ALA A 122 -5.92 -24.96 -0.28
CA ALA A 122 -4.50 -24.66 -0.01
C ALA A 122 -3.61 -24.89 -1.24
N ASP A 123 -3.85 -25.96 -2.01
CA ASP A 123 -3.07 -26.31 -3.19
C ASP A 123 -3.35 -25.33 -4.35
N GLU A 124 -4.60 -24.91 -4.52
CA GLU A 124 -4.96 -23.88 -5.51
C GLU A 124 -4.35 -22.52 -5.16
N ARG A 125 -4.29 -22.15 -3.87
CA ARG A 125 -3.62 -20.91 -3.42
C ARG A 125 -2.13 -20.95 -3.68
N THR A 126 -1.49 -22.10 -3.45
CA THR A 126 -0.07 -22.30 -3.74
C THR A 126 0.20 -22.14 -5.24
N THR A 127 -0.61 -22.80 -6.06
CA THR A 127 -0.53 -22.69 -7.53
C THR A 127 -0.76 -21.27 -8.01
N LEU A 128 -1.79 -20.59 -7.49
CA LEU A 128 -2.07 -19.19 -7.81
C LEU A 128 -0.90 -18.28 -7.41
N GLY A 129 -0.30 -18.48 -6.23
CA GLY A 129 0.87 -17.75 -5.78
C GLY A 129 2.02 -17.82 -6.78
N SER A 130 2.40 -19.03 -7.19
CA SER A 130 3.48 -19.22 -8.19
C SER A 130 3.19 -18.59 -9.54
N LEU A 131 1.92 -18.57 -9.98
CA LEU A 131 1.52 -17.89 -11.21
C LEU A 131 1.58 -16.37 -11.06
N LEU A 132 1.11 -15.83 -9.93
CA LEU A 132 1.18 -14.41 -9.62
C LEU A 132 2.62 -13.92 -9.55
N ASP A 133 3.55 -14.68 -8.98
CA ASP A 133 4.97 -14.31 -8.94
C ASP A 133 5.54 -14.12 -10.35
N ARG A 134 5.23 -15.05 -11.27
CA ARG A 134 5.66 -14.97 -12.67
C ARG A 134 5.03 -13.78 -13.40
N VAL A 135 3.75 -13.50 -13.16
CA VAL A 135 3.07 -12.35 -13.75
C VAL A 135 3.65 -11.05 -13.20
N MET A 136 3.89 -10.99 -11.89
CA MET A 136 4.48 -9.83 -11.22
C MET A 136 5.88 -9.53 -11.77
N ALA A 137 6.72 -10.53 -11.97
CA ALA A 137 8.05 -10.35 -12.58
C ALA A 137 8.01 -9.69 -13.97
N ASN A 138 6.89 -9.77 -14.70
CA ASN A 138 6.74 -9.16 -16.02
C ASN A 138 6.19 -7.72 -15.98
N VAL A 139 5.46 -7.34 -14.92
CA VAL A 139 4.81 -6.02 -14.81
C VAL A 139 5.53 -5.09 -13.85
N VAL A 140 6.35 -5.67 -12.97
CA VAL A 140 7.30 -4.94 -12.15
C VAL A 140 8.53 -4.71 -13.01
N ASP A 141 8.63 -3.53 -13.62
CA ASP A 141 9.93 -3.03 -14.02
C ASP A 141 10.77 -2.85 -12.75
N ALA A 142 12.07 -3.16 -12.83
CA ALA A 142 13.04 -2.76 -11.82
C ALA A 142 12.99 -1.24 -11.69
N LYS A 143 12.14 -0.73 -10.79
CA LYS A 143 12.02 0.71 -10.57
C LYS A 143 13.27 1.16 -9.84
N ASP A 144 14.16 1.82 -10.57
CA ASP A 144 15.26 2.56 -9.97
C ASP A 144 14.72 3.50 -8.87
N GLY A 145 15.31 3.41 -7.67
CA GLY A 145 14.96 4.27 -6.54
C GLY A 145 13.99 3.69 -5.49
N GLY A 146 13.72 2.38 -5.53
CA GLY A 146 12.98 1.70 -4.44
C GLY A 146 11.52 2.14 -4.35
N ALA A 147 10.86 2.28 -5.51
CA ALA A 147 9.46 2.62 -5.58
C ALA A 147 8.61 1.41 -5.15
N TRP A 148 8.05 1.51 -3.95
CA TRP A 148 7.13 0.54 -3.38
C TRP A 148 6.01 0.20 -4.35
N ILE A 149 5.95 -1.05 -4.76
CA ILE A 149 4.95 -1.54 -5.72
C ILE A 149 3.57 -1.53 -5.09
N CYS A 150 3.49 -1.85 -3.80
CA CYS A 150 2.27 -1.79 -3.05
C CYS A 150 2.44 -0.86 -1.83
N ARG A 151 1.95 0.37 -1.97
CA ARG A 151 1.84 1.40 -0.92
C ARG A 151 0.96 1.00 0.29
N LEU A 152 0.37 -0.20 0.23
CA LEU A 152 -0.42 -0.83 1.28
C LEU A 152 0.17 -2.19 1.71
N CYS A 153 1.46 -2.40 1.42
CA CYS A 153 2.14 -3.67 1.70
C CYS A 153 2.05 -4.04 3.17
N ASP A 154 1.87 -5.34 3.39
CA ASP A 154 2.29 -6.02 4.61
C ASP A 154 3.58 -6.75 4.25
N LEU A 155 4.72 -6.23 4.73
CA LEU A 155 6.03 -6.75 4.35
C LEU A 155 6.31 -8.14 4.93
N THR A 156 5.62 -8.50 6.01
CA THR A 156 5.70 -9.82 6.62
C THR A 156 4.92 -10.83 5.79
N ALA A 157 3.68 -10.49 5.38
CA ALA A 157 2.88 -11.34 4.52
C ALA A 157 3.49 -11.52 3.11
N CYS A 158 4.18 -10.51 2.59
CA CYS A 158 4.97 -10.61 1.35
C CYS A 158 6.37 -11.21 1.55
N GLU A 159 6.71 -11.62 2.78
CA GLU A 159 7.95 -12.31 3.11
C GLU A 159 9.19 -11.60 2.55
N ARG A 160 9.19 -10.26 2.63
CA ARG A 160 10.24 -9.42 2.03
C ARG A 160 11.62 -9.73 2.61
N ALA A 161 11.69 -10.03 3.91
CA ALA A 161 12.93 -10.43 4.56
C ALA A 161 13.52 -11.74 3.98
N ALA A 162 12.69 -12.59 3.38
CA ALA A 162 13.11 -13.82 2.71
C ALA A 162 13.32 -13.64 1.19
N GLY A 163 13.28 -12.41 0.67
CA GLY A 163 13.50 -12.11 -0.74
C GLY A 163 12.37 -12.55 -1.68
N ARG A 164 11.20 -12.94 -1.14
CA ARG A 164 10.04 -13.41 -1.93
C ARG A 164 9.08 -12.30 -2.35
N CYS A 165 9.33 -11.06 -1.93
CA CYS A 165 8.56 -9.92 -2.38
C CYS A 165 8.93 -9.62 -3.84
N PRO A 166 7.94 -9.52 -4.76
CA PRO A 166 8.22 -9.27 -6.18
C PRO A 166 8.63 -7.80 -6.47
N ALA A 167 9.04 -7.05 -5.44
CA ALA A 167 9.26 -5.60 -5.44
C ALA A 167 10.60 -5.18 -4.85
#